data_AF-A0A8S3GBS2-F1
#
_entry.id   AF-A0A8S3GBS2-F1
#
_cell.length_a   1.000
_cell.length_b   1.000
_cell.length_c   1.000
_cell.angle_alpha   90.00
_cell.angle_beta   90.00
_cell.angle_gamma   90.00
#
_symmetry.space_group_name_H-M   'P 1'
#
loop_
_entity.id
_entity.type
_entity.pdbx_description
1 polymer ?
#
loop_
_entity_poly.entity_id
_entity_poly.type
_entity_poly.pdbx_seq_one_letter_code
_entity_poly.pdbx_strand_id
1 'polypeptide(L)'
;MLLCRKGIHLNTGNVQLCNKCHEDLSSNKLPALSLSNLMWIGDVPQELRDLTLPEQKLIALYRHSSCVIKLCGITGDPSLAQSALKGNVITFP
;
A
#
# COMPACT_ATOMS: atom_id res chain seq x y z
N MET A 1 -11.42 -17.63 -0.74
CA MET A 1 -11.59 -16.17 -0.91
C MET A 1 -11.31 -15.52 0.44
N LEU A 2 -10.18 -14.84 0.60
CA LEU A 2 -9.88 -14.12 1.85
C LEU A 2 -10.54 -12.74 1.78
N LEU A 3 -11.46 -12.46 2.70
CA LEU A 3 -12.19 -11.20 2.77
C LEU A 3 -11.62 -10.33 3.90
N CYS A 4 -11.55 -9.02 3.67
CA CYS A 4 -11.15 -8.07 4.69
C CYS A 4 -12.23 -8.00 5.77
N ARG A 5 -11.84 -8.13 7.04
CA ARG A 5 -12.76 -8.13 8.19
C ARG A 5 -13.64 -6.87 8.23
N LYS A 6 -13.11 -5.72 7.81
CA LYS A 6 -13.86 -4.45 7.76
C LYS A 6 -15.03 -4.46 6.77
N GLY A 7 -14.98 -5.31 5.75
CA GLY A 7 -16.05 -5.45 4.75
C GLY A 7 -17.10 -6.49 5.11
N ILE A 8 -16.98 -7.20 6.24
CA ILE A 8 -17.92 -8.25 6.64
C ILE A 8 -18.88 -7.70 7.70
N HIS A 9 -20.16 -7.63 7.36
CA HIS A 9 -21.22 -7.26 8.29
C HIS A 9 -21.78 -8.51 8.97
N LEU A 10 -21.19 -8.90 10.10
CA LEU A 10 -21.53 -10.13 10.84
C LEU A 10 -23.01 -10.22 11.23
N ASN A 11 -23.64 -9.08 11.50
CA ASN A 11 -25.04 -9.02 11.94
C ASN A 11 -26.03 -9.33 10.82
N THR A 12 -25.68 -9.03 9.57
CA THR A 12 -26.58 -9.18 8.41
C THR A 12 -26.14 -10.30 7.47
N GLY A 13 -24.94 -10.86 7.66
CA GLY A 13 -24.34 -11.83 6.73
C GLY A 13 -23.95 -11.23 5.37
N ASN A 14 -23.96 -9.89 5.24
CA ASN A 14 -23.64 -9.22 3.98
C ASN A 14 -22.15 -8.85 3.93
N VAL A 15 -21.62 -8.80 2.70
CA VAL A 15 -20.25 -8.36 2.44
C VAL A 15 -20.31 -7.07 1.63
N GLN A 16 -19.58 -6.05 2.09
CA GLN A 16 -19.40 -4.81 1.38
C GLN A 16 -18.08 -4.84 0.61
N LEU A 17 -18.17 -4.67 -0.70
CA LEU A 17 -17.03 -4.62 -1.62
C LEU A 17 -16.95 -3.22 -2.23
N CYS A 18 -15.74 -2.75 -2.52
CA CYS A 18 -15.60 -1.59 -3.41
C CYS A 18 -15.87 -2.01 -4.86
N ASN A 19 -16.26 -1.04 -5.70
CA ASN A 19 -16.60 -1.30 -7.11
C ASN A 19 -15.47 -2.03 -7.86
N LYS A 20 -14.22 -1.64 -7.64
CA LYS A 20 -13.05 -2.27 -8.28
C LYS A 20 -12.92 -3.76 -7.94
N CYS A 21 -13.04 -4.11 -6.66
CA CYS A 21 -13.02 -5.52 -6.25
C CYS A 21 -14.22 -6.29 -6.82
N HIS A 22 -15.41 -5.66 -6.87
CA HIS A 22 -16.61 -6.28 -7.43
C HIS A 22 -16.46 -6.54 -8.94
N GLU A 23 -15.93 -5.59 -9.71
CA GLU A 23 -15.66 -5.72 -11.15
C GLU A 23 -14.66 -6.84 -11.46
N ASP A 24 -13.54 -6.88 -10.73
CA ASP A 24 -12.53 -7.92 -10.86
C ASP A 24 -13.14 -9.31 -10.58
N LEU A 25 -13.87 -9.44 -9.47
CA LEU A 25 -14.52 -10.69 -9.08
C LEU A 25 -15.63 -11.12 -10.05
N SER A 26 -16.43 -10.17 -10.56
CA SER A 26 -17.46 -10.42 -11.57
C SER A 26 -16.84 -10.94 -12.87
N SER A 27 -15.59 -10.57 -13.14
CA SER A 27 -14.81 -11.03 -14.29
C SER A 27 -14.02 -12.32 -14.01
N ASN A 28 -14.29 -13.03 -12.90
CA ASN A 28 -13.51 -14.18 -12.42
C ASN A 28 -12.00 -13.89 -12.27
N LYS A 29 -11.63 -12.64 -11.97
CA LYS A 29 -10.25 -12.22 -11.70
C LYS A 29 -10.08 -11.96 -10.23
N LEU A 30 -8.91 -12.31 -9.71
CA LEU A 30 -8.53 -11.98 -8.34
C LEU A 30 -8.10 -10.51 -8.29
N PRO A 31 -8.70 -9.67 -7.42
CA PRO A 31 -8.29 -8.27 -7.32
C PRO A 31 -6.80 -8.15 -7.01
N ALA A 32 -6.13 -7.20 -7.67
CA ALA A 32 -4.67 -7.05 -7.56
C ALA A 32 -4.19 -6.85 -6.10
N LEU A 33 -4.98 -6.13 -5.30
CA LEU A 33 -4.70 -5.85 -3.88
C LEU A 33 -5.47 -6.79 -2.93
N SER A 34 -5.93 -7.94 -3.42
CA SER A 34 -6.63 -8.89 -2.57
C SER A 34 -5.69 -9.48 -1.52
N LEU A 35 -6.26 -9.83 -0.38
CA LEU A 35 -5.54 -10.46 0.72
C LEU A 35 -4.94 -11.82 0.34
N SER A 36 -5.55 -12.48 -0.65
CA SER A 36 -5.05 -13.72 -1.24
C SER A 36 -3.75 -13.55 -2.05
N ASN A 37 -3.36 -12.32 -2.42
CA ASN A 37 -2.08 -12.02 -3.07
C ASN A 37 -0.93 -11.78 -2.08
N LEU A 38 -1.01 -12.32 -0.85
CA LEU A 38 -0.05 -12.05 0.23
C LEU A 38 0.05 -10.56 0.58
N MET A 39 -0.97 -9.77 0.23
CA MET A 39 -1.07 -8.34 0.53
C MET A 39 -1.72 -8.07 1.90
N TRP A 40 -2.07 -9.13 2.66
CA TRP A 40 -2.52 -8.99 4.05
C TRP A 40 -1.30 -8.75 4.95
N ILE A 41 -1.05 -7.49 5.32
CA ILE A 41 -0.01 -7.14 6.30
C ILE A 41 -0.59 -7.04 7.73
N GLY A 42 -1.91 -6.87 7.86
CA GLY A 42 -2.57 -6.63 9.14
C GLY A 42 -2.46 -5.18 9.58
N ASP A 43 -2.87 -4.91 10.83
CA ASP A 43 -2.62 -3.60 11.43
C ASP A 43 -1.14 -3.49 11.81
N VAL A 44 -0.56 -2.30 11.64
CA VAL A 44 0.83 -2.05 12.05
C VAL A 44 0.91 -2.11 13.60
N PRO A 45 1.78 -2.97 14.18
CA PRO A 45 2.02 -3.06 15.62
C PRO A 45 2.38 -1.69 16.22
N GLN A 46 2.05 -1.48 17.49
CA GLN A 46 2.25 -0.17 18.14
C GLN A 46 3.71 0.28 18.08
N GLU A 47 4.63 -0.66 18.25
CA GLU A 47 6.08 -0.47 18.22
C GLU A 47 6.60 -0.02 16.85
N LEU A 48 5.84 -0.29 15.78
CA LEU A 48 6.23 0.00 14.40
C LEU A 48 5.53 1.23 13.80
N ARG A 49 4.61 1.88 14.54
CA ARG A 49 3.78 2.98 14.00
C ARG A 49 4.55 4.28 13.76
N ASP A 50 5.52 4.58 14.61
CA ASP A 50 6.17 5.91 14.64
C ASP A 50 7.61 5.88 14.09
N LEU A 51 7.94 4.87 13.29
CA LEU A 51 9.25 4.75 12.68
C LEU A 51 9.47 5.81 11.59
N THR A 52 10.61 6.47 11.65
CA THR A 52 11.11 7.35 10.59
C THR A 52 11.41 6.57 9.31
N LEU A 53 11.45 7.24 8.15
CA LEU A 53 11.78 6.59 6.88
C LEU A 53 13.09 5.77 6.91
N PRO A 54 14.19 6.25 7.54
CA PRO A 54 15.39 5.42 7.72
C PRO A 54 15.15 4.17 8.57
N GLU A 55 14.41 4.27 9.67
CA GLU A 55 14.14 3.13 10.56
C GLU A 55 13.27 2.08 9.87
N GLN A 56 12.21 2.50 9.17
CA GLN A 56 11.38 1.59 8.36
C GLN A 56 12.22 0.81 7.35
N LYS A 57 13.16 1.50 6.69
CA LYS A 57 14.09 0.86 5.73
C LYS A 57 15.05 -0.12 6.38
N LEU A 58 15.49 0.16 7.60
CA LEU A 58 16.44 -0.70 8.31
C LEU A 58 15.82 -2.05 8.66
N ILE A 59 14.57 -2.03 9.13
CA ILE A 59 13.83 -3.23 9.57
C ILE A 59 13.04 -3.93 8.45
N ALA A 60 13.00 -3.36 7.25
CA ALA A 60 12.24 -3.92 6.15
C ALA A 60 12.76 -5.32 5.78
N LEU A 61 11.86 -6.30 5.80
CA LEU A 61 12.13 -7.65 5.26
C LEU A 61 12.47 -7.61 3.78
N TYR A 62 11.91 -6.65 3.05
CA TYR A 62 12.16 -6.47 1.62
C TYR A 62 12.75 -5.09 1.36
N ARG A 63 13.98 -5.05 0.87
CA ARG A 63 14.72 -3.81 0.64
C ARG A 63 14.61 -3.38 -0.82
N HIS A 64 14.03 -2.21 -1.04
CA HIS A 64 14.04 -1.56 -2.35
C HIS A 64 15.43 -0.97 -2.61
N SER A 65 15.97 -1.21 -3.81
CA SER A 65 17.29 -0.73 -4.22
C SER A 65 17.40 0.80 -4.30
N SER A 66 16.26 1.49 -4.42
CA SER A 66 16.18 2.94 -4.52
C SER A 66 14.99 3.48 -3.72
N CYS A 67 15.18 4.65 -3.12
CA CYS A 67 14.09 5.42 -2.51
C CYS A 67 14.39 6.89 -2.74
N VAL A 68 13.49 7.54 -3.47
CA VAL A 68 13.62 8.95 -3.81
C VAL A 68 12.64 9.71 -2.93
N ILE A 69 13.18 10.56 -2.07
CA ILE A 69 12.40 11.43 -1.20
C ILE A 69 12.41 12.82 -1.85
N LYS A 70 11.22 13.29 -2.26
CA LYS A 70 11.05 14.65 -2.76
C LYS A 70 10.91 15.60 -1.57
N LEU A 71 11.90 16.46 -1.37
CA LEU A 71 11.80 17.55 -0.40
C LEU A 71 11.15 18.74 -1.10
N CYS A 72 10.01 19.20 -0.58
CA CYS A 72 9.38 20.43 -1.05
C CYS A 72 9.96 21.61 -0.26
N GLY A 73 10.43 22.64 -0.98
CA GLY A 73 10.91 23.87 -0.36
C GLY A 73 9.79 24.66 0.32
N ILE A 74 10.14 25.48 1.30
CA ILE A 74 9.22 26.26 2.14
C ILE A 74 8.35 27.22 1.30
N THR A 75 8.88 27.71 0.18
CA THR A 75 8.19 28.67 -0.69
C THR A 75 7.07 28.06 -1.53
N GLY A 76 6.94 26.73 -1.55
CA GLY A 76 5.80 26.03 -2.18
C GLY A 76 5.62 26.29 -3.68
N ASP A 77 6.57 26.98 -4.33
CA ASP A 77 6.45 27.39 -5.72
C ASP A 77 6.41 26.15 -6.62
N PRO A 78 5.26 25.86 -7.28
CA PRO A 78 5.12 24.68 -8.13
C PRO A 78 6.05 24.69 -9.33
N SER A 79 6.53 25.86 -9.75
CA SER A 79 7.44 26.02 -10.90
C SER A 79 8.86 25.53 -10.62
N LEU A 80 9.29 25.57 -9.36
CA LEU A 80 10.60 25.08 -8.90
C LEU A 80 10.54 23.62 -8.44
N ALA A 81 9.33 23.04 -8.37
CA ALA A 81 9.14 21.68 -7.94
C ALA A 81 9.57 20.70 -9.05
N GLN A 82 10.32 19.66 -8.67
CA GLN A 82 10.61 18.55 -9.57
C GLN A 82 9.32 18.01 -10.19
N SER A 83 9.16 18.17 -11.51
CA SER A 83 7.90 17.91 -12.22
C SER A 83 7.67 16.43 -12.52
N ALA A 84 8.74 15.64 -12.60
CA ALA A 84 8.64 14.20 -12.84
C ALA A 84 9.84 13.42 -12.27
N LEU A 85 9.59 12.15 -12.01
CA LEU A 85 10.61 11.14 -11.73
C LEU A 85 10.19 9.86 -12.46
N LYS A 86 11.10 9.31 -13.27
CA LYS A 86 10.90 8.00 -13.91
C LYS A 86 12.10 7.13 -13.58
N GLY A 87 11.85 5.96 -13.00
CA GLY A 87 12.89 5.01 -12.64
C GLY A 87 12.30 3.63 -12.44
N ASN A 88 13.14 2.61 -12.56
CA ASN A 88 12.78 1.23 -12.24
C ASN A 88 13.12 0.95 -10.77
N VAL A 89 12.28 0.19 -10.09
CA VAL A 89 12.52 -0.27 -8.71
C VAL A 89 12.63 -1.78 -8.73
N ILE A 90 13.68 -2.30 -8.10
CA ILE A 90 13.83 -3.73 -7.83
C ILE A 90 13.81 -3.93 -6.31
N THR A 91 13.26 -5.06 -5.88
CA THR A 91 13.09 -5.40 -4.47
C THR A 91 13.84 -6.69 -4.18
N PHE A 92 14.66 -6.66 -3.14
CA PHE A 92 15.40 -7.83 -2.65
C PHE A 92 14.77 -8.34 -1.35
N PRO A 93 14.74 -9.67 -1.13
CA PRO A 93 14.48 -10.27 0.18
C PRO A 93 15.58 -9.95 1.21
#